data_AF-A0AAC9A6E1-F1
#
_entry.id   AF-A0AAC9A6E1-F1
#
_cell.length_a   1.000
_cell.length_b   1.000
_cell.length_c   1.000
_cell.angle_alpha   90.00
_cell.angle_beta   90.00
_cell.angle_gamma   90.00
#
_symmetry.space_group_name_H-M   'P 1'
#
loop_
_entity.id
_entity.type
_entity.pdbx_description
1 polymer ?
#
loop_
_entity_poly.entity_id
_entity_poly.type
_entity_poly.pdbx_seq_one_letter_code
_entity_poly.pdbx_strand_id
1 'polypeptide(L)'
;MAKKKFIDYDMRDSFEFPLFLSDKLSFDENTQIKYIDRNDIYPAMIKKTNNDVTLSISTVLEKKSGIPGYSTSDDIVIDQSDIGPLYATTWDGGIQFVFLQFSLDNLTHSNYYNTASYNGVSNFRVTEYSLSSQFLLSELVYFAEIYLDYIQDWFSVFSILPKGKPEESIVTINRLTYKDVNFDL
;
A
#
# COMPACT_ATOMS: atom_id res chain seq x y z
N MET A 1 -8.51 -21.92 15.99
CA MET A 1 -9.04 -20.72 15.31
C MET A 1 -8.79 -20.86 13.83
N ALA A 2 -9.83 -20.78 12.99
CA ALA A 2 -9.65 -20.81 11.54
C ALA A 2 -8.96 -19.51 11.08
N LYS A 3 -7.91 -19.62 10.27
CA LYS A 3 -7.25 -18.46 9.65
C LYS A 3 -8.24 -17.83 8.65
N LYS A 4 -8.65 -16.58 8.89
CA LYS A 4 -9.37 -15.75 7.91
C LYS A 4 -8.46 -15.49 6.70
N LYS A 5 -9.04 -15.27 5.52
CA LYS A 5 -8.24 -14.80 4.37
C LYS A 5 -7.87 -13.34 4.61
N PHE A 6 -6.72 -12.90 4.07
CA PHE A 6 -6.21 -11.54 4.27
C PHE A 6 -7.19 -10.45 3.86
N ILE A 7 -7.98 -10.68 2.80
CA ILE A 7 -9.02 -9.76 2.33
C ILE A 7 -10.25 -9.65 3.27
N ASP A 8 -10.40 -10.58 4.21
CA ASP A 8 -11.53 -10.64 5.14
C ASP A 8 -11.23 -9.93 6.47
N TYR A 9 -10.05 -9.31 6.61
CA TYR A 9 -9.68 -8.57 7.81
C TYR A 9 -10.22 -7.14 7.74
N ASP A 10 -10.87 -6.73 8.82
CA ASP A 10 -11.30 -5.36 9.02
C ASP A 10 -10.61 -4.70 10.24
N MET A 11 -10.91 -3.43 10.48
CA MET A 11 -10.38 -2.66 11.62
C MET A 11 -10.81 -3.21 12.99
N ARG A 12 -11.80 -4.10 13.06
CA ARG A 12 -12.33 -4.68 14.31
C ARG A 12 -11.56 -5.93 14.69
N ASP A 13 -11.03 -6.65 13.72
CA ASP A 13 -10.28 -7.88 13.94
C ASP A 13 -9.00 -7.67 14.75
N SER A 14 -8.57 -8.74 15.43
CA SER A 14 -7.21 -8.85 15.98
C SER A 14 -6.32 -9.55 14.97
N PHE A 15 -5.11 -9.04 14.77
CA PHE A 15 -4.20 -9.52 13.74
C PHE A 15 -2.74 -9.29 14.12
N GLU A 16 -1.85 -10.02 13.46
CA GLU A 16 -0.41 -9.86 13.56
C GLU A 16 0.19 -10.12 12.18
N PHE A 17 0.77 -9.08 11.57
CA PHE A 17 1.24 -9.14 10.19
C PHE A 17 2.66 -8.58 10.04
N PRO A 18 3.55 -9.30 9.32
CA PRO A 18 4.83 -8.76 8.93
C PRO A 18 4.63 -7.75 7.79
N LEU A 19 5.35 -6.63 7.88
CA LEU A 19 5.20 -5.47 7.03
C LEU A 19 6.54 -5.03 6.41
N PHE A 20 6.45 -4.44 5.23
CA PHE A 20 7.45 -3.51 4.70
C PHE A 20 6.94 -2.10 4.97
N LEU A 21 7.66 -1.34 5.78
CA LEU A 21 7.30 0.01 6.23
C LEU A 21 8.20 1.03 5.51
N SER A 22 7.67 2.21 5.20
CA SER A 22 8.44 3.35 4.69
C SER A 22 7.82 4.66 5.17
N ASP A 23 8.65 5.69 5.28
CA ASP A 23 8.22 7.05 5.65
C ASP A 23 7.82 7.90 4.44
N LYS A 24 7.84 7.30 3.25
CA LYS A 24 7.46 7.92 1.98
C LYS A 24 6.80 6.91 1.05
N LEU A 25 6.05 7.44 0.10
CA LEU A 25 5.56 6.69 -1.05
C LEU A 25 6.35 7.12 -2.28
N SER A 26 6.79 6.13 -3.04
CA SER A 26 7.28 6.31 -4.41
C SER A 26 6.10 6.41 -5.37
N PHE A 27 6.35 6.98 -6.53
CA PHE A 27 5.33 7.27 -7.52
C PHE A 27 5.81 6.81 -8.90
N ASP A 28 4.99 6.00 -9.57
CA ASP A 28 5.24 5.61 -10.95
C ASP A 28 4.52 6.59 -11.89
N GLU A 29 5.29 7.35 -12.68
CA GLU A 29 4.76 8.35 -13.61
C GLU A 29 3.87 7.74 -14.70
N ASN A 30 4.07 6.47 -15.06
CA ASN A 30 3.30 5.82 -16.13
C ASN A 30 1.93 5.36 -15.66
N THR A 31 1.86 4.80 -14.46
CA THR A 31 0.61 4.27 -13.89
C THR A 31 -0.10 5.25 -12.96
N GLN A 32 0.59 6.32 -12.54
CA GLN A 32 0.13 7.29 -11.53
C GLN A 32 -0.18 6.64 -10.17
N ILE A 33 0.37 5.45 -9.93
CA ILE A 33 0.17 4.66 -8.71
C ILE A 33 1.26 4.98 -7.71
N LYS A 34 0.87 5.20 -6.44
CA LYS A 34 1.79 5.33 -5.32
C LYS A 34 2.10 3.96 -4.72
N TYR A 35 3.37 3.71 -4.40
CA TYR A 35 3.83 2.42 -3.88
C TYR A 35 5.00 2.58 -2.90
N ILE A 36 5.31 1.53 -2.14
CA ILE A 36 6.50 1.48 -1.30
C ILE A 36 7.67 0.92 -2.13
N ASP A 37 8.73 1.69 -2.30
CA ASP A 37 9.96 1.22 -2.94
C ASP A 37 10.69 0.24 -2.04
N ARG A 38 10.86 -1.00 -2.50
CA ARG A 38 11.49 -2.09 -1.73
C ARG A 38 12.97 -1.85 -1.41
N ASN A 39 13.62 -0.89 -2.07
CA ASN A 39 15.01 -0.54 -1.77
C ASN A 39 15.14 0.37 -0.54
N ASP A 40 14.04 0.99 -0.10
CA ASP A 40 14.04 1.96 1.00
C ASP A 40 12.90 1.65 1.99
N ILE A 41 13.07 0.52 2.69
CA ILE A 41 12.09 -0.05 3.60
C ILE A 41 12.68 -0.41 4.95
N TYR A 42 11.83 -0.36 5.96
CA TYR A 42 12.07 -0.87 7.29
C TYR A 42 11.25 -2.16 7.49
N PRO A 43 11.88 -3.30 7.82
CA PRO A 43 11.16 -4.49 8.22
C PRO A 43 10.39 -4.22 9.52
N ALA A 44 9.08 -4.44 9.52
CA ALA A 44 8.23 -4.16 10.66
C ALA A 44 7.20 -5.27 10.92
N MET A 45 6.57 -5.23 12.08
CA MET A 45 5.46 -6.08 12.48
C MET A 45 4.37 -5.21 13.07
N ILE A 46 3.15 -5.33 12.57
CA ILE A 46 1.98 -4.75 13.22
C ILE A 46 1.24 -5.82 14.00
N LYS A 47 0.82 -5.48 15.20
CA LYS A 47 -0.03 -6.33 16.03
C LYS A 47 -1.19 -5.51 16.58
N LYS A 48 -2.40 -6.02 16.40
CA LYS A 48 -3.62 -5.51 17.02
C LYS A 48 -4.21 -6.58 17.93
N THR A 49 -4.36 -6.24 19.20
CA THR A 49 -5.07 -7.05 20.19
C THR A 49 -6.13 -6.19 20.83
N ASN A 50 -7.41 -6.48 20.57
CA ASN A 50 -8.53 -5.61 20.97
C ASN A 50 -8.38 -4.18 20.41
N ASN A 51 -8.21 -3.19 21.29
CA ASN A 51 -8.01 -1.78 20.96
C ASN A 51 -6.54 -1.34 20.99
N ASP A 52 -5.63 -2.23 21.38
CA ASP A 52 -4.20 -1.92 21.42
C ASP A 52 -3.56 -2.31 20.09
N VAL A 53 -2.92 -1.33 19.45
CA VAL A 53 -2.20 -1.49 18.19
C VAL A 53 -0.75 -1.09 18.39
N THR A 54 0.16 -2.03 18.12
CA THR A 54 1.59 -1.84 18.27
C THR A 54 2.28 -2.08 16.93
N LEU A 55 3.20 -1.20 16.58
CA LEU A 55 4.06 -1.29 15.41
C LEU A 55 5.51 -1.47 15.89
N SER A 56 6.08 -2.64 15.63
CA SER A 56 7.46 -2.97 15.96
C SER A 56 8.32 -2.82 14.70
N ILE A 57 9.32 -1.96 14.73
CA ILE A 57 10.25 -1.73 13.62
C ILE A 57 11.59 -2.33 13.98
N SER A 58 12.17 -3.12 13.07
CA SER A 58 13.40 -3.88 13.30
C SER A 58 14.68 -3.03 13.37
N THR A 59 14.54 -1.70 13.33
CA THR A 59 15.59 -0.71 13.51
C THR A 59 15.03 0.46 14.31
N VAL A 60 15.90 1.25 14.92
CA VAL A 60 15.54 2.57 15.43
C VAL A 60 15.24 3.49 14.26
N LEU A 61 14.10 4.17 14.33
CA LEU A 61 13.67 5.14 13.32
C LEU A 61 14.27 6.51 13.66
N GLU A 62 14.98 7.11 12.71
CA GLU A 62 15.73 8.36 12.90
C GLU A 62 15.11 9.52 12.10
N LYS A 63 15.22 10.73 12.64
CA LYS A 63 14.81 11.97 12.00
C LYS A 63 15.76 12.28 10.84
N LYS A 64 15.21 12.78 9.72
CA LYS A 64 15.98 13.11 8.51
C LYS A 64 16.93 14.31 8.65
N SER A 65 16.99 14.95 9.81
CA SER A 65 17.70 16.23 10.05
C SER A 65 19.16 16.11 10.50
N GLY A 66 19.70 14.89 10.67
CA GLY A 66 21.06 14.69 11.19
C GLY A 66 22.17 15.09 10.20
N ILE A 67 23.22 15.75 10.71
CA ILE A 67 24.50 15.86 10.01
C ILE A 67 25.05 14.43 9.84
N PRO A 68 25.43 13.98 8.62
CA PRO A 68 25.92 12.62 8.43
C PRO A 68 27.19 12.39 9.25
N GLY A 69 27.15 11.43 10.18
CA GLY A 69 28.32 10.96 10.91
C GLY A 69 28.11 10.61 12.39
N TYR A 70 27.09 11.18 13.05
CA TYR A 70 26.78 10.88 14.46
C TYR A 70 25.27 10.89 14.67
N SER A 71 24.70 9.74 15.06
CA SER A 71 23.31 9.65 15.53
C SER A 71 23.30 9.88 17.04
N THR A 72 22.49 10.83 17.49
CA THR A 72 22.27 11.17 18.90
C THR A 72 20.86 10.74 19.33
N SER A 73 20.60 10.69 20.65
CA SER A 73 19.26 10.36 21.15
C SER A 73 18.18 11.34 20.66
N ASP A 74 18.58 12.57 20.31
CA ASP A 74 17.67 13.60 19.81
C ASP A 74 17.23 13.35 18.36
N ASP A 75 17.96 12.49 17.65
CA ASP A 75 17.64 12.08 16.29
C ASP A 75 16.62 10.94 16.27
N ILE A 76 16.18 10.41 17.41
CA ILE A 76 15.19 9.33 17.46
C ILE A 76 13.78 9.89 17.25
N VAL A 77 13.00 9.23 16.39
CA VAL A 77 11.58 9.55 16.19
C VAL A 77 10.78 9.17 17.42
N ILE A 78 10.09 10.16 18.01
CA ILE A 78 9.23 9.97 19.17
C ILE A 78 7.77 9.82 18.74
N ASP A 79 7.31 10.57 17.75
CA ASP A 79 5.92 10.52 17.29
C ASP A 79 5.76 10.94 15.82
N GLN A 80 4.52 10.97 15.33
CA GLN A 80 4.22 11.34 13.96
C GLN A 80 4.65 12.77 13.57
N SER A 81 4.87 13.69 14.53
CA SER A 81 5.25 15.07 14.21
C SER A 81 6.68 15.19 13.70
N ASP A 82 7.54 14.21 14.01
CA ASP A 82 8.94 14.19 13.62
C ASP A 82 9.14 13.85 12.13
N ILE A 83 8.28 12.97 11.57
CA ILE A 83 8.47 12.41 10.21
C ILE A 83 7.20 12.38 9.36
N GLY A 84 6.04 12.68 9.94
CA GLY A 84 4.74 12.55 9.28
C GLY A 84 4.18 11.13 9.31
N PRO A 85 3.23 10.82 8.41
CA PRO A 85 2.62 9.50 8.32
C PRO A 85 3.62 8.42 7.93
N LEU A 86 3.39 7.21 8.42
CA LEU A 86 4.11 6.03 7.97
C LEU A 86 3.22 5.18 7.06
N TYR A 87 3.82 4.58 6.05
CA TYR A 87 3.15 3.73 5.08
C TYR A 87 3.68 2.32 5.20
N ALA A 88 2.81 1.31 5.16
CA ALA A 88 3.24 -0.07 5.11
C ALA A 88 2.44 -0.92 4.15
N THR A 89 3.07 -2.00 3.70
CA THR A 89 2.40 -3.08 2.98
C THR A 89 2.75 -4.40 3.64
N THR A 90 1.82 -5.34 3.68
CA THR A 90 2.15 -6.74 4.02
C THR A 90 3.15 -7.31 3.03
N TRP A 91 3.91 -8.33 3.46
CA TRP A 91 4.94 -8.94 2.61
C TRP A 91 4.40 -9.54 1.31
N ASP A 92 3.14 -9.99 1.31
CA ASP A 92 2.43 -10.48 0.13
C ASP A 92 1.81 -9.36 -0.71
N GLY A 93 1.83 -8.11 -0.25
CA GLY A 93 1.28 -6.95 -0.95
C GLY A 93 -0.23 -6.79 -0.85
N GLY A 94 -0.93 -7.69 -0.16
CA GLY A 94 -2.39 -7.75 -0.17
C GLY A 94 -3.08 -6.68 0.68
N ILE A 95 -2.40 -6.16 1.71
CA ILE A 95 -2.95 -5.15 2.61
C ILE A 95 -1.94 -4.02 2.77
N GLN A 96 -2.44 -2.80 2.66
CA GLN A 96 -1.68 -1.58 2.82
C GLN A 96 -2.21 -0.79 4.02
N PHE A 97 -1.30 -0.17 4.74
CA PHE A 97 -1.53 0.54 5.98
C PHE A 97 -1.04 1.98 5.83
N VAL A 98 -1.82 2.93 6.35
CA VAL A 98 -1.39 4.30 6.55
C VAL A 98 -1.52 4.62 8.03
N PHE A 99 -0.39 4.87 8.71
CA PHE A 99 -0.33 5.24 10.12
C PHE A 99 -0.28 6.75 10.25
N LEU A 100 -1.36 7.35 10.76
CA LEU A 100 -1.53 8.80 10.85
C LEU A 100 -1.12 9.34 12.22
N GLN A 101 -1.30 8.56 13.28
CA GLN A 101 -0.88 8.93 14.64
C GLN A 101 -0.23 7.74 15.34
N PHE A 102 0.97 7.97 15.84
CA PHE A 102 1.76 6.96 16.55
C PHE A 102 2.76 7.64 17.50
N SER A 103 3.08 6.96 18.60
CA SER A 103 4.09 7.43 19.56
C SER A 103 4.98 6.29 20.03
N LEU A 104 6.24 6.57 20.28
CA LEU A 104 7.24 5.63 20.74
C LEU A 104 6.84 5.11 22.12
N ASP A 105 6.64 3.80 22.23
CA ASP A 105 6.34 3.12 23.49
C ASP A 105 7.64 2.71 24.17
N ASN A 106 8.54 2.03 23.43
CA ASN A 106 9.85 1.66 23.93
C ASN A 106 10.91 1.49 22.83
N LEU A 107 12.17 1.54 23.26
CA LEU A 107 13.34 1.16 22.47
C LEU A 107 14.01 -0.05 23.11
N THR A 108 14.03 -1.17 22.39
CA THR A 108 14.79 -2.34 22.83
C THR A 108 16.18 -2.27 22.22
N HIS A 109 17.15 -1.77 22.99
CA HIS A 109 18.55 -1.82 22.58
C HIS A 109 19.12 -3.20 22.94
N SER A 110 19.64 -3.92 21.95
CA SER A 110 20.50 -5.06 22.23
C SER A 110 21.95 -4.59 22.30
N ASN A 111 22.49 -4.44 23.51
CA ASN A 111 23.92 -4.15 23.72
C ASN A 111 24.75 -5.39 23.36
N TYR A 112 25.00 -5.63 22.07
CA TYR A 112 25.93 -6.64 21.61
C TYR A 112 27.19 -5.98 21.05
N TYR A 113 28.22 -5.96 21.88
CA TYR A 113 29.59 -5.69 21.45
C TYR A 113 30.02 -6.85 20.51
N ASN A 114 30.20 -6.56 19.21
CA ASN A 114 30.83 -7.39 18.16
C ASN A 114 29.97 -8.21 17.16
N THR A 115 28.75 -7.79 16.81
CA THR A 115 28.14 -8.26 15.55
C THR A 115 27.48 -7.10 14.80
N ALA A 116 27.38 -7.19 13.47
CA ALA A 116 26.81 -6.16 12.60
C ALA A 116 25.51 -5.61 13.22
N SER A 117 25.57 -4.37 13.71
CA SER A 117 24.61 -3.82 14.66
C SER A 117 23.30 -3.48 13.95
N TYR A 118 22.27 -4.29 14.17
CA TYR A 118 20.91 -3.77 14.08
C TYR A 118 20.72 -2.95 15.36
N ASN A 119 20.72 -1.62 15.23
CA ASN A 119 20.84 -0.61 16.30
C ASN A 119 19.67 -0.57 17.32
N GLY A 120 18.93 -1.66 17.50
CA GLY A 120 17.77 -1.76 18.38
C GLY A 120 16.45 -1.86 17.63
N VAL A 121 15.40 -2.25 18.35
CA VAL A 121 14.02 -2.34 17.84
C VAL A 121 13.22 -1.19 18.44
N SER A 122 12.60 -0.36 17.61
CA SER A 122 11.66 0.67 18.08
C SER A 122 10.24 0.15 18.04
N ASN A 123 9.54 0.26 19.16
CA ASN A 123 8.13 -0.12 19.27
C ASN A 123 7.28 1.13 19.44
N PHE A 124 6.31 1.30 18.55
CA PHE A 124 5.38 2.40 18.55
C PHE A 124 3.98 1.91 18.92
N ARG A 125 3.26 2.72 19.70
CA ARG A 125 1.83 2.60 19.87
C ARG A 125 1.15 3.40 18.77
N VAL A 126 0.21 2.77 18.07
CA VAL A 126 -0.54 3.39 16.98
C VAL A 126 -1.93 3.73 17.50
N THR A 127 -2.34 4.99 17.37
CA THR A 127 -3.66 5.47 17.79
C THR A 127 -4.59 5.72 16.61
N GLU A 128 -4.03 6.02 15.44
CA GLU A 128 -4.81 6.26 14.21
C GLU A 128 -4.13 5.62 13.00
N TYR A 129 -4.85 4.74 12.31
CA TYR A 129 -4.40 4.12 11.08
C TYR A 129 -5.57 3.74 10.17
N SER A 130 -5.29 3.50 8.90
CA SER A 130 -6.24 2.97 7.92
C SER A 130 -5.71 1.71 7.24
N LEU A 131 -6.64 0.90 6.71
CA LEU A 131 -6.39 -0.31 5.94
C LEU A 131 -6.95 -0.12 4.53
N SER A 132 -6.19 -0.50 3.52
CA SER A 132 -6.64 -0.50 2.13
C SER A 132 -5.99 -1.62 1.32
N SER A 133 -6.55 -1.95 0.17
CA SER A 133 -5.91 -2.85 -0.81
C SER A 133 -4.84 -2.14 -1.63
N GLN A 134 -4.89 -0.80 -1.69
CA GLN A 134 -3.96 0.06 -2.43
C GLN A 134 -3.87 1.43 -1.75
N PHE A 135 -2.72 2.09 -1.86
CA PHE A 135 -2.53 3.45 -1.39
C PHE A 135 -3.42 4.38 -2.21
N LEU A 136 -3.76 5.53 -1.61
CA LEU A 136 -4.53 6.56 -2.30
C LEU A 136 -3.96 6.80 -3.69
N LEU A 137 -4.75 6.45 -4.69
CA LEU A 137 -4.44 6.76 -6.07
C LEU A 137 -4.33 8.28 -6.22
N SER A 138 -3.53 8.74 -7.18
CA SER A 138 -3.59 10.14 -7.60
C SER A 138 -5.05 10.55 -7.84
N GLU A 139 -5.43 11.79 -7.52
CA GLU A 139 -6.81 12.34 -7.61
C GLU A 139 -7.49 12.15 -8.99
N LEU A 140 -6.77 11.61 -9.98
CA LEU A 140 -7.15 11.45 -11.37
C LEU A 140 -7.36 9.99 -11.82
N VAL A 141 -7.17 8.98 -10.96
CA VAL A 141 -7.35 7.57 -11.36
C VAL A 141 -8.72 7.07 -10.94
N TYR A 142 -9.67 7.17 -11.86
CA TYR A 142 -10.98 6.52 -11.78
C TYR A 142 -10.90 5.15 -12.47
N PHE A 143 -11.23 4.08 -11.75
CA PHE A 143 -11.40 2.76 -12.36
C PHE A 143 -12.88 2.51 -12.63
N ALA A 144 -13.20 2.13 -13.87
CA ALA A 144 -14.54 1.76 -14.27
C ALA A 144 -14.48 0.42 -15.00
N GLU A 145 -15.14 -0.61 -14.44
CA GLU A 145 -15.39 -1.85 -15.17
C GLU A 145 -16.65 -1.65 -16.03
N ILE A 146 -16.46 -1.58 -17.34
CA ILE A 146 -17.56 -1.46 -18.28
C ILE A 146 -17.81 -2.84 -18.89
N TYR A 147 -18.93 -3.44 -18.50
CA TYR A 147 -19.46 -4.63 -19.18
C TYR A 147 -20.24 -4.15 -20.41
N LEU A 148 -19.65 -4.38 -21.59
CA LEU A 148 -20.31 -4.08 -22.86
C LEU A 148 -21.11 -5.31 -23.31
N ASP A 149 -22.34 -5.41 -22.83
CA ASP A 149 -23.31 -6.36 -23.37
C ASP A 149 -23.77 -5.89 -24.78
N TYR A 150 -24.04 -6.85 -25.67
CA TYR A 150 -24.57 -6.59 -27.02
C TYR A 150 -23.66 -5.75 -27.96
N ILE A 151 -22.33 -5.87 -27.84
CA ILE A 151 -21.35 -5.27 -28.77
C ILE A 151 -21.76 -5.49 -30.25
N GLN A 152 -22.25 -6.68 -30.58
CA GLN A 152 -22.67 -7.03 -31.94
C GLN A 152 -23.78 -6.11 -32.49
N ASP A 153 -24.68 -5.61 -31.64
CA ASP A 153 -25.78 -4.73 -32.04
C ASP A 153 -25.27 -3.31 -32.31
N TRP A 154 -24.31 -2.85 -31.50
CA TRP A 154 -23.72 -1.51 -31.59
C TRP A 154 -22.89 -1.32 -32.86
N PHE A 155 -22.16 -2.37 -33.26
CA PHE A 155 -21.34 -2.34 -34.46
C PHE A 155 -22.04 -2.92 -35.68
N SER A 156 -23.34 -3.24 -35.58
CA SER A 156 -24.14 -3.82 -36.66
C SER A 156 -23.42 -5.01 -37.32
N VAL A 157 -22.79 -5.86 -36.51
CA VAL A 157 -22.11 -7.09 -36.98
C VAL A 157 -23.18 -8.17 -37.23
N PHE A 158 -24.19 -7.81 -38.03
CA PHE A 158 -25.15 -8.74 -38.60
C PHE A 158 -24.72 -9.02 -40.02
N SER A 159 -23.59 -9.69 -40.19
CA SER A 159 -23.30 -10.26 -41.51
C SER A 159 -24.22 -11.46 -41.71
N ILE A 160 -25.33 -11.27 -42.42
CA ILE A 160 -25.95 -12.38 -43.16
C ILE A 160 -24.90 -12.77 -44.21
N LEU A 161 -24.03 -13.73 -43.87
CA LEU A 161 -23.00 -14.20 -44.79
C LEU A 161 -23.70 -14.73 -46.06
N PRO A 162 -23.43 -14.16 -47.24
CA PRO A 162 -23.79 -14.82 -48.48
C PRO A 162 -23.05 -16.16 -48.51
N LYS A 163 -23.75 -17.26 -48.80
CA LYS A 163 -23.14 -18.59 -48.95
C LYS A 163 -21.95 -18.50 -49.93
N GLY A 164 -20.72 -18.61 -49.43
CA GLY A 164 -19.56 -18.76 -50.30
C GLY A 164 -18.20 -18.24 -49.85
N LYS A 165 -18.04 -17.54 -48.72
CA LYS A 165 -16.70 -17.19 -48.20
C LYS A 165 -16.67 -17.06 -46.66
N PRO A 166 -15.68 -17.63 -45.96
CA PRO A 166 -15.28 -17.15 -44.66
C PRO A 166 -14.07 -16.24 -44.86
N GLU A 167 -14.26 -14.94 -44.80
CA GLU A 167 -13.17 -14.08 -44.37
C GLU A 167 -13.59 -13.60 -42.99
N GLU A 168 -13.00 -14.21 -41.96
CA GLU A 168 -13.08 -13.72 -40.58
C GLU A 168 -12.59 -12.28 -40.60
N SER A 169 -13.53 -11.34 -40.62
CA SER A 169 -13.24 -9.92 -40.52
C SER A 169 -12.87 -9.63 -39.08
N ILE A 170 -11.57 -9.54 -38.80
CA ILE A 170 -11.06 -9.06 -37.52
C ILE A 170 -11.40 -7.57 -37.42
N VAL A 171 -12.32 -7.23 -36.53
CA VAL A 171 -12.60 -5.83 -36.17
C VAL A 171 -11.66 -5.44 -35.05
N THR A 172 -10.59 -4.71 -35.38
CA THR A 172 -9.68 -4.15 -34.38
C THR A 172 -10.12 -2.74 -34.02
N ILE A 173 -10.57 -2.55 -32.78
CA ILE A 173 -10.89 -1.22 -32.25
C ILE A 173 -9.61 -0.65 -31.62
N ASN A 174 -8.95 0.27 -32.33
CA ASN A 174 -7.67 0.82 -31.88
C ASN A 174 -7.82 1.91 -30.82
N ARG A 175 -8.97 2.61 -30.78
CA ARG A 175 -9.22 3.73 -29.87
C ARG A 175 -10.71 3.84 -29.56
N LEU A 176 -11.05 3.66 -28.29
CA LEU A 176 -12.38 3.92 -27.75
C LEU A 176 -12.28 5.17 -26.87
N THR A 177 -13.11 6.17 -27.12
CA THR A 177 -13.12 7.42 -26.35
C THR A 177 -14.53 7.64 -25.84
N TYR A 178 -14.66 7.70 -24.52
CA TYR A 178 -15.92 8.02 -23.88
C TYR A 178 -15.99 9.51 -23.59
N LYS A 179 -17.18 10.08 -23.69
CA LYS A 179 -17.44 11.48 -23.38
C LYS A 179 -18.60 11.54 -22.40
N ASP A 180 -18.47 12.38 -21.38
CA ASP A 180 -19.52 12.70 -20.41
C ASP A 180 -20.02 11.49 -19.59
N VAL A 181 -19.10 10.63 -19.13
CA VAL A 181 -19.43 9.53 -18.20
C VAL A 181 -19.48 10.08 -16.78
N ASN A 182 -20.68 10.15 -16.21
CA ASN A 182 -20.86 10.43 -14.78
C ASN A 182 -20.83 9.11 -14.02
N PHE A 183 -19.92 9.00 -13.07
CA PHE A 183 -19.90 7.93 -12.09
C PHE A 183 -20.58 8.44 -10.83
N ASP A 184 -21.71 7.83 -10.47
CA ASP A 184 -22.28 8.04 -9.14
C ASP A 184 -21.39 7.30 -8.13
N LEU A 185 -20.80 8.08 -7.21
CA LEU A 185 -19.96 7.61 -6.11
C LEU A 185 -20.81 7.13 -4.93
#